data_AF-A0A3D2JZ99-F1
#
_entry.id   AF-A0A3D2JZ99-F1
#
_cell.length_a   1.000
_cell.length_b   1.000
_cell.length_c   1.000
_cell.angle_alpha   90.00
_cell.angle_beta   90.00
_cell.angle_gamma   90.00
#
_symmetry.space_group_name_H-M   'P 1'
#
loop_
_entity.id
_entity.type
_entity.pdbx_description
1 polymer ?
#
loop_
_entity_poly.entity_id
_entity_poly.type
_entity_poly.pdbx_seq_one_letter_code
_entity_poly.pdbx_strand_id
1 'polypeptide(L)'
;VNGYQCEGDNKDRSWTAGLYDEARRGWLFPNKKNKEQCAKFTAQGNKLFKWKEWNTIVIRCKGNHIQTWLNGEKRVDFIDTDPKHDTREGFFGLQVHGGKSCNVRWKNLSLRPL
;
A
#
# COMPACT_ATOMS: atom_id res chain seq x y z
N VAL A 1 -17.54 0.07 -0.57
CA VAL A 1 -16.42 0.87 -0.03
C VAL A 1 -15.35 0.97 -1.11
N ASN A 2 -14.78 2.15 -1.33
CA ASN A 2 -13.67 2.37 -2.26
C ASN A 2 -12.65 3.34 -1.64
N GLY A 3 -11.47 3.45 -2.23
CA GLY A 3 -10.44 4.41 -1.83
C GLY A 3 -9.03 3.87 -1.95
N TYR A 4 -8.06 4.71 -1.60
CA TYR A 4 -6.66 4.32 -1.58
C TYR A 4 -6.42 3.20 -0.57
N GLN A 5 -5.62 2.22 -0.99
CA GLN A 5 -5.24 1.06 -0.21
C GLN A 5 -3.72 0.94 -0.23
N CYS A 6 -3.15 0.88 0.98
CA CYS A 6 -1.79 0.40 1.18
C CYS A 6 -1.84 -1.13 1.21
N GLU A 7 -1.28 -1.79 0.20
CA GLU A 7 -1.41 -3.24 0.01
C GLU A 7 -0.72 -4.03 1.14
N GLY A 8 -1.38 -5.08 1.63
CA GLY A 8 -0.73 -6.21 2.29
C GLY A 8 -0.65 -7.41 1.35
N ASP A 9 0.56 -7.77 0.90
CA ASP A 9 0.79 -8.88 -0.03
C ASP A 9 1.71 -9.93 0.60
N ASN A 10 1.15 -11.10 0.84
CA ASN A 10 1.82 -12.25 1.44
C ASN A 10 2.21 -13.33 0.41
N LYS A 11 2.37 -12.95 -0.86
CA LYS A 11 2.86 -13.81 -1.94
C LYS A 11 4.23 -13.34 -2.42
N ASP A 12 4.93 -14.19 -3.18
CA ASP A 12 6.26 -13.89 -3.76
C ASP A 12 6.32 -12.65 -4.66
N ARG A 13 5.15 -12.16 -5.08
CA ARG A 13 5.01 -10.86 -5.76
C ARG A 13 5.56 -9.73 -4.87
N SER A 14 5.38 -9.83 -3.54
CA SER A 14 5.93 -8.94 -2.52
C SER A 14 5.62 -7.47 -2.76
N TRP A 15 4.37 -7.15 -3.07
CA TRP A 15 3.90 -5.78 -3.27
C TRP A 15 3.37 -5.11 -2.00
N THR A 16 3.72 -5.62 -0.82
CA THR A 16 3.39 -4.98 0.46
C THR A 16 3.85 -3.52 0.47
N ALA A 17 2.99 -2.67 1.02
CA ALA A 17 3.05 -1.22 1.02
C ALA A 17 3.03 -0.57 -0.38
N GLY A 18 2.55 -1.27 -1.41
CA GLY A 18 2.14 -0.67 -2.67
C GLY A 18 0.84 0.13 -2.54
N LEU A 19 0.52 0.90 -3.58
CA LEU A 19 -0.68 1.74 -3.65
C LEU A 19 -1.67 1.16 -4.68
N TYR A 20 -2.80 0.70 -4.17
CA TYR A 20 -3.96 0.25 -4.93
C TYR A 20 -5.13 1.21 -4.69
N ASP A 21 -6.08 1.26 -5.60
CA ASP A 21 -7.28 2.08 -5.51
C ASP A 21 -8.51 1.19 -5.57
N GLU A 22 -8.93 0.75 -4.38
CA GLU A 22 -9.90 -0.32 -4.13
C GLU A 22 -11.26 0.00 -4.75
N ALA A 23 -11.83 -0.97 -5.47
CA ALA A 23 -13.09 -0.83 -6.20
C ALA A 23 -13.17 0.42 -7.12
N ARG A 24 -12.02 0.94 -7.57
CA ARG A 24 -11.94 2.17 -8.40
C ARG A 24 -10.91 2.05 -9.53
N ARG A 25 -9.71 2.62 -9.42
CA ARG A 25 -8.70 2.62 -10.53
C ARG A 25 -7.77 1.40 -10.55
N GLY A 26 -7.75 0.60 -9.49
CA GLY A 26 -6.85 -0.54 -9.39
C GLY A 26 -5.41 -0.14 -9.02
N TRP A 27 -4.39 -0.79 -9.60
CA TRP A 27 -2.99 -0.56 -9.22
C TRP A 27 -2.47 0.80 -9.68
N LEU A 28 -2.18 1.69 -8.72
CA LEU A 28 -1.56 3.00 -8.97
C LEU A 28 -0.03 2.90 -8.88
N PHE A 29 0.49 2.16 -7.89
CA PHE A 29 1.92 1.93 -7.73
C PHE A 29 2.21 0.55 -7.08
N PRO A 30 3.04 -0.32 -7.67
CA PRO A 30 3.75 -0.14 -8.94
C PRO A 30 2.79 -0.13 -10.14
N ASN A 31 3.18 0.58 -11.20
CA ASN A 31 2.40 0.64 -12.43
C ASN A 31 2.54 -0.68 -13.19
N LYS A 32 1.46 -1.46 -13.26
CA LYS A 32 1.42 -2.77 -13.95
C LYS A 32 1.87 -2.73 -15.42
N LYS A 33 1.79 -1.58 -16.09
CA LYS A 33 2.27 -1.41 -17.47
C LYS A 33 3.80 -1.25 -17.54
N ASN A 34 4.44 -0.84 -16.45
CA ASN A 34 5.90 -0.72 -16.34
C ASN A 34 6.48 -1.99 -15.69
N LYS A 35 6.84 -2.97 -16.53
CA LYS A 35 7.38 -4.26 -16.09
C LYS A 35 8.69 -4.14 -15.32
N GLU A 36 9.57 -3.23 -15.72
CA GLU A 36 10.86 -3.02 -15.04
C GLU A 36 10.64 -2.45 -13.63
N GLN A 37 9.76 -1.47 -13.49
CA GLN A 37 9.37 -0.95 -12.18
C GLN A 37 8.76 -2.03 -11.31
N CYS A 38 7.85 -2.85 -11.87
CA CYS A 38 7.25 -3.98 -11.15
C CYS A 38 8.32 -4.96 -10.65
N ALA A 39 9.30 -5.31 -11.49
CA ALA A 39 10.39 -6.22 -11.12
C ALA A 39 11.25 -5.63 -9.99
N LYS A 40 11.64 -4.35 -10.10
CA LYS A 40 12.38 -3.63 -9.04
C LYS A 40 11.57 -3.58 -7.73
N PHE A 41 10.27 -3.31 -7.83
CA PHE A 41 9.37 -3.24 -6.68
C PHE A 41 9.20 -4.59 -5.99
N THR A 42 9.09 -5.68 -6.75
CA THR A 42 9.10 -7.07 -6.25
C THR A 42 10.43 -7.41 -5.59
N ALA A 43 11.57 -7.13 -6.24
CA ALA A 43 12.89 -7.42 -5.67
C ALA A 43 13.12 -6.68 -4.35
N GLN A 44 12.79 -5.39 -4.29
CA GLN A 44 12.84 -4.61 -3.05
C GLN A 44 11.88 -5.18 -2.00
N GLY A 45 10.65 -5.54 -2.38
CA GLY A 45 9.68 -6.11 -1.45
C GLY A 45 10.15 -7.41 -0.82
N ASN A 46 10.73 -8.32 -1.63
CA ASN A 46 11.29 -9.58 -1.16
C ASN A 46 12.45 -9.38 -0.17
N LYS A 47 13.25 -8.31 -0.34
CA LYS A 47 14.32 -7.95 0.60
C LYS A 47 13.77 -7.41 1.92
N LEU A 48 12.70 -6.61 1.87
CA LEU A 48 12.20 -5.88 3.04
C LEU A 48 11.22 -6.66 3.88
N PHE A 49 10.38 -7.48 3.24
CA PHE A 49 9.29 -8.15 3.92
C PHE A 49 9.82 -9.22 4.87
N LYS A 50 9.39 -9.17 6.12
CA LYS A 50 9.77 -10.15 7.14
C LYS A 50 8.70 -11.22 7.23
N TRP A 51 9.00 -12.40 6.71
CA TRP A 51 8.08 -13.54 6.74
C TRP A 51 7.88 -14.04 8.17
N LYS A 52 6.61 -14.33 8.52
CA LYS A 52 6.21 -14.82 9.86
C LYS A 52 6.52 -13.88 11.02
N GLU A 53 6.94 -12.65 10.73
CA GLU A 53 7.25 -11.61 11.71
C GLU A 53 6.35 -10.38 11.51
N TRP A 54 6.46 -9.43 12.45
CA TRP A 54 5.81 -8.14 12.34
C TRP A 54 6.51 -7.24 11.33
N ASN A 55 5.73 -6.67 10.42
CA ASN A 55 6.18 -5.65 9.47
C ASN A 55 5.61 -4.28 9.90
N THR A 56 6.44 -3.24 9.83
CA THR A 56 6.03 -1.87 10.10
C THR A 56 5.74 -1.17 8.79
N ILE A 57 4.53 -0.60 8.68
CA ILE A 57 4.13 0.25 7.56
C ILE A 57 3.94 1.67 8.08
N VAL A 58 4.50 2.64 7.37
CA VAL A 58 4.21 4.06 7.57
C VAL A 58 3.52 4.58 6.32
N ILE A 59 2.47 5.38 6.51
CA ILE A 59 1.74 6.04 5.43
C ILE A 59 1.74 7.53 5.74
N ARG A 60 2.07 8.36 4.75
CA ARG A 60 2.03 9.82 4.83
C ARG A 60 1.22 10.36 3.67
N CYS A 61 0.16 11.09 3.98
CA CYS A 61 -0.70 11.74 3.01
C CYS A 61 -0.66 13.25 3.25
N LYS A 62 -0.06 14.04 2.35
CA LYS A 62 -0.01 15.50 2.42
C LYS A 62 -0.61 16.10 1.16
N GLY A 63 -1.83 16.62 1.24
CA GLY A 63 -2.58 17.01 0.04
C GLY A 63 -2.83 15.79 -0.86
N ASN A 64 -2.49 15.89 -2.15
CA ASN A 64 -2.56 14.78 -3.10
C ASN A 64 -1.28 13.92 -3.16
N HIS A 65 -0.32 14.15 -2.26
CA HIS A 65 0.94 13.41 -2.19
C HIS A 65 0.84 12.26 -1.19
N ILE A 66 0.91 11.02 -1.69
CA ILE A 66 0.81 9.78 -0.94
C ILE A 66 2.15 9.06 -0.96
N GLN A 67 2.68 8.78 0.22
CA GLN A 67 3.93 8.07 0.40
C GLN A 67 3.75 6.91 1.37
N THR A 68 4.45 5.80 1.10
CA THR A 68 4.45 4.62 1.97
C THR A 68 5.86 4.12 2.23
N TRP A 69 6.07 3.52 3.39
CA TRP A 69 7.31 2.85 3.78
C TRP A 69 6.99 1.46 4.31
N LEU A 70 7.88 0.51 4.04
CA LEU A 70 7.89 -0.83 4.61
C LEU A 70 9.21 -1.04 5.35
N ASN A 71 9.13 -1.30 6.65
CA ASN A 71 10.29 -1.55 7.52
C ASN A 71 11.37 -0.46 7.41
N GLY A 72 10.96 0.80 7.27
CA GLY A 72 11.83 1.97 7.21
C GLY A 72 12.27 2.38 5.81
N GLU A 73 12.13 1.52 4.80
CA GLU A 73 12.47 1.86 3.41
C GLU A 73 11.24 2.34 2.63
N LYS A 74 11.42 3.41 1.83
CA LYS A 74 10.34 3.98 1.02
C LYS A 74 9.91 2.99 -0.08
N ARG A 75 8.60 2.86 -0.26
CA ARG A 75 7.97 1.99 -1.25
C ARG A 75 7.26 2.81 -2.31
N VAL A 76 6.37 3.71 -1.90
CA VAL A 76 5.59 4.57 -2.80
C VAL A 76 5.96 6.04 -2.59
N ASP A 77 6.08 6.75 -3.71
CA ASP A 77 6.13 8.21 -3.78
C ASP A 77 5.21 8.64 -4.94
N PHE A 78 3.95 8.94 -4.64
CA PHE A 78 2.89 9.09 -5.64
C PHE A 78 2.15 10.41 -5.46
N ILE A 79 2.03 11.19 -6.52
CA ILE A 79 1.20 12.39 -6.57
C ILE A 79 -0.02 12.07 -7.42
N ASP A 80 -1.22 12.11 -6.81
CA ASP A 80 -2.45 11.89 -7.55
C ASP A 80 -2.85 13.16 -8.30
N THR A 81 -2.76 13.12 -9.63
CA THR A 81 -3.12 14.24 -10.50
C THR A 81 -4.47 14.03 -11.20
N ASP A 82 -5.20 12.96 -10.88
CA ASP A 82 -6.52 12.68 -11.43
C ASP A 82 -7.57 13.59 -10.77
N PRO A 83 -8.16 14.56 -11.49
CA PRO A 83 -9.08 15.52 -10.89
C PRO A 83 -10.43 14.91 -10.48
N LYS A 84 -10.77 13.72 -10.98
CA LYS A 84 -12.04 13.05 -10.68
C LYS A 84 -11.91 12.11 -9.48
N HIS A 85 -10.72 11.55 -9.27
CA HIS A 85 -10.50 10.50 -8.28
C HIS A 85 -9.55 10.88 -7.15
N ASP A 86 -8.92 12.08 -7.18
CA ASP A 86 -8.23 12.66 -6.02
C ASP A 86 -9.20 12.82 -4.84
N THR A 87 -9.04 11.98 -3.80
CA THR A 87 -9.93 11.94 -2.63
C THR A 87 -9.14 12.23 -1.36
N ARG A 88 -9.27 13.46 -0.85
CA ARG A 88 -8.40 13.97 0.22
C ARG A 88 -8.89 13.68 1.63
N GLU A 89 -10.15 13.26 1.76
CA GLU A 89 -10.82 13.00 3.03
C GLU A 89 -11.55 11.67 2.98
N GLY A 90 -11.66 11.00 4.13
CA GLY A 90 -12.29 9.70 4.24
C GLY A 90 -12.01 9.07 5.59
N PHE A 91 -12.12 7.74 5.64
CA PHE A 91 -11.85 6.95 6.83
C PHE A 91 -10.70 5.97 6.61
N PHE A 92 -10.12 5.48 7.70
CA PHE A 92 -9.17 4.37 7.65
C PHE A 92 -9.91 3.04 7.82
N GLY A 93 -9.58 2.07 6.97
CA GLY A 93 -10.12 0.71 7.04
C GLY A 93 -9.02 -0.33 7.11
N LEU A 94 -9.24 -1.39 7.89
CA LEU A 94 -8.38 -2.58 7.93
C LEU A 94 -9.08 -3.67 7.11
N GLN A 95 -8.57 -3.93 5.90
CA GLN A 95 -9.18 -4.90 5.00
C GLN A 95 -8.83 -6.34 5.41
N VAL A 96 -9.84 -7.21 5.43
CA VAL A 96 -9.68 -8.67 5.37
C VAL A 96 -10.25 -9.11 4.03
N HIS A 97 -9.37 -9.52 3.10
CA HIS A 97 -9.80 -9.91 1.77
C HIS A 97 -10.67 -11.17 1.83
N GLY A 98 -11.81 -11.17 1.12
CA GLY A 98 -12.68 -12.34 1.01
C GLY A 98 -11.95 -13.51 0.35
N GLY A 99 -12.06 -14.72 0.90
CA GLY A 99 -11.37 -15.90 0.38
C GLY A 99 -11.25 -17.01 1.40
N LYS A 100 -10.25 -17.88 1.22
CA LYS A 100 -9.90 -18.90 2.22
C LYS A 100 -9.62 -18.22 3.56
N SER A 101 -10.05 -18.85 4.65
CA SER A 101 -9.88 -18.32 6.00
C SER A 101 -8.42 -17.91 6.23
N CYS A 102 -8.20 -16.64 6.55
CA CYS A 102 -6.88 -16.10 6.86
C CYS A 102 -6.93 -15.37 8.20
N ASN A 103 -5.81 -15.40 8.92
CA ASN A 103 -5.63 -14.60 10.12
C ASN A 103 -4.76 -13.40 9.76
N VAL A 104 -5.34 -12.20 9.82
CA VAL A 104 -4.61 -10.95 9.70
C VAL A 104 -4.60 -10.26 11.06
N ARG A 105 -3.44 -9.73 11.45
CA ARG A 105 -3.26 -9.09 12.76
C ARG A 105 -2.63 -7.73 12.56
N TRP A 106 -3.16 -6.73 13.25
CA TRP A 106 -2.60 -5.38 13.32
C TRP A 106 -2.34 -5.04 14.78
N LYS A 107 -1.26 -4.30 15.05
CA LYS A 107 -0.94 -3.78 16.38
C LYS A 107 -0.25 -2.43 16.25
N ASN A 108 -0.22 -1.67 17.34
CA ASN A 108 0.46 -0.37 17.43
C ASN A 108 -0.01 0.63 16.35
N LEU A 109 -1.32 0.68 16.11
CA LEU A 109 -1.91 1.64 15.18
C LEU A 109 -1.88 3.04 15.81
N SER A 110 -1.22 3.97 15.15
CA SER A 110 -1.13 5.36 15.58
C SER A 110 -1.44 6.29 14.42
N LEU A 111 -2.17 7.37 14.69
CA LEU A 111 -2.50 8.40 13.72
C LEU A 111 -1.97 9.74 14.24
N ARG A 112 -1.36 10.53 13.34
CA ARG A 112 -0.91 11.89 13.63
C ARG A 112 -1.35 12.81 12.49
N PRO A 113 -2.18 13.84 12.76
CA PRO A 113 -2.46 14.91 11.80
C PRO A 113 -1.17 15.61 11.34
N LEU A 114 -1.14 16.09 10.09
CA LEU A 114 0.01 16.78 9.50
C LEU A 114 -0.10 18.30 9.55
#